data_AF-A0A9E3DFL0-F1
#
_entry.id   AF-A0A9E3DFL0-F1
#
_cell.length_a   1.000
_cell.length_b   1.000
_cell.length_c   1.000
_cell.angle_alpha   90.00
_cell.angle_beta   90.00
_cell.angle_gamma   90.00
#
_symmetry.space_group_name_H-M   'P 1'
#
loop_
_entity.id
_entity.type
_entity.pdbx_description
1 polymer ?
#
loop_
_entity_poly.entity_id
_entity_poly.type
_entity_poly.pdbx_seq_one_letter_code
_entity_poly.pdbx_strand_id
1 'polypeptide(L)' 'KQGYGFGLTFAVNKGPGKTAMIGSEGEYNWGGAAGTTFWIDPKEQMIGVFMIQNLPSGSHGGQFKQLAYQSIVD' A
#
# COMPACT_ATOMS: atom_id res chain seq x y z
N LYS A 1 -15.32 -2.66 -0.94
CA LYS A 1 -14.61 -3.87 -0.42
C LYS A 1 -14.58 -3.80 1.09
N GLN A 2 -15.05 -4.83 1.82
CA GLN A 2 -15.20 -4.78 3.28
C GLN A 2 -13.88 -4.61 4.06
N GLY A 3 -12.72 -4.78 3.39
CA GLY A 3 -11.40 -4.67 4.00
C GLY A 3 -10.81 -3.28 4.16
N TYR A 4 -11.33 -2.24 3.51
CA TYR A 4 -10.79 -0.88 3.67
C TYR A 4 -11.81 0.06 4.34
N GLY A 5 -11.31 0.96 5.18
CA GLY A 5 -11.99 2.19 5.60
C GLY A 5 -11.49 3.38 4.79
N PHE A 6 -12.03 4.56 5.09
CA PHE A 6 -11.60 5.82 4.50
C PHE A 6 -11.27 6.81 5.63
N GLY A 7 -10.04 7.31 5.63
CA GLY A 7 -9.56 8.31 6.59
C GLY A 7 -9.66 9.72 6.02
N LEU A 8 -8.78 10.61 6.47
CA LEU A 8 -8.60 11.91 5.83
C LEU A 8 -7.86 11.68 4.49
N THR A 9 -8.63 11.70 3.40
CA THR A 9 -8.19 11.60 1.99
C THR A 9 -7.63 10.27 1.49
N PHE A 10 -7.46 9.25 2.34
CA PHE A 10 -6.81 7.98 1.96
C PHE A 10 -7.57 6.73 2.43
N ALA A 11 -7.26 5.59 1.82
CA ALA A 11 -7.77 4.30 2.24
C ALA A 11 -7.04 3.83 3.50
N VAL A 12 -7.76 3.21 4.44
CA VAL A 12 -7.20 2.63 5.67
C VAL A 12 -7.44 1.13 5.68
N ASN A 13 -6.37 0.34 5.76
CA ASN A 13 -6.40 -1.12 5.79
C ASN A 13 -7.03 -1.62 7.10
N LYS A 14 -8.11 -2.41 7.02
CA LYS A 14 -8.75 -3.05 8.20
C LYS A 14 -8.15 -4.43 8.54
N GLY A 15 -6.96 -4.72 8.02
CA GLY A 15 -6.17 -5.91 8.30
C GLY A 15 -6.16 -6.94 7.17
N PRO A 16 -5.09 -7.77 7.11
CA PRO A 16 -4.84 -8.70 6.00
C PRO A 16 -5.96 -9.72 5.79
N GLY A 17 -6.63 -10.15 6.87
CA GLY A 17 -7.78 -11.07 6.79
C GLY A 17 -9.04 -10.49 6.12
N LYS A 18 -9.11 -9.16 5.93
CA LYS A 18 -10.25 -8.49 5.28
C LYS A 18 -9.89 -7.87 3.93
N THR A 19 -8.63 -7.48 3.72
CA THR A 19 -8.16 -6.86 2.48
C THR A 19 -7.56 -7.84 1.48
N ALA A 20 -7.06 -8.99 1.94
CA ALA A 20 -6.20 -9.90 1.17
C ALA A 20 -4.97 -9.19 0.56
N MET A 21 -4.56 -8.06 1.14
CA MET A 21 -3.40 -7.28 0.72
C MET A 21 -2.32 -7.34 1.79
N ILE A 22 -1.06 -7.31 1.35
CA ILE A 22 0.08 -7.18 2.26
C ILE A 22 0.04 -5.83 2.97
N GLY A 23 0.43 -5.83 4.24
CA GLY A 23 0.42 -4.66 5.12
C GLY A 23 -0.44 -4.82 6.36
N SER A 24 -0.11 -4.06 7.39
CA SER A 24 -0.76 -4.16 8.69
C SER A 24 -2.15 -3.54 8.72
N GLU A 25 -2.98 -3.99 9.67
CA GLU A 25 -4.18 -3.23 10.04
C GLU A 25 -3.78 -1.84 10.55
N GLY A 26 -4.41 -0.79 9.99
CA GLY A 26 -4.10 0.61 10.26
C GLY A 26 -3.18 1.25 9.21
N GLU A 27 -2.61 0.48 8.28
CA GLU A 27 -1.86 1.03 7.15
C GLU A 27 -2.77 1.94 6.31
N TYR A 28 -2.26 3.09 5.89
CA TYR A 28 -2.95 3.98 4.97
C TYR A 28 -2.21 4.10 3.64
N ASN A 29 -2.97 4.12 2.55
CA ASN A 29 -2.42 4.09 1.19
C ASN A 29 -3.31 4.81 0.18
N TRP A 30 -2.72 5.18 -0.94
CA TRP A 30 -3.41 5.69 -2.12
C TRP A 30 -2.60 5.51 -3.40
N GLY A 31 -3.29 5.54 -4.54
CA GLY A 31 -2.69 5.47 -5.87
C GLY A 31 -2.79 6.79 -6.62
N GLY A 32 -1.83 7.07 -7.49
CA GLY A 32 -1.88 8.16 -8.46
C GLY A 32 -2.05 7.65 -9.89
N ALA A 33 -2.47 8.55 -10.78
CA ALA A 33 -2.92 8.19 -12.14
C ALA A 33 -1.84 7.50 -13.00
N ALA A 34 -0.57 7.90 -12.86
CA ALA A 34 0.54 7.37 -13.66
C ALA A 34 1.11 6.03 -13.13
N GLY A 35 0.37 5.33 -12.27
CA GLY A 35 0.81 4.09 -11.61
C GLY A 35 1.62 4.30 -10.33
N THR A 36 1.72 5.54 -9.85
CA THR A 36 2.37 5.86 -8.56
C THR A 36 1.54 5.31 -7.41
N THR A 37 2.17 4.93 -6.30
CA THR A 37 1.46 4.53 -5.09
C THR A 37 2.31 4.85 -3.86
N PHE A 38 1.65 5.12 -2.74
CA PHE A 38 2.32 5.17 -1.45
C PHE A 38 1.56 4.31 -0.43
N TRP A 39 2.27 3.86 0.59
CA TRP A 39 1.69 3.29 1.80
C TRP A 39 2.51 3.70 3.01
N ILE A 40 1.84 3.82 4.15
CA ILE A 40 2.49 4.07 5.43
C ILE A 40 1.94 3.07 6.42
N ASP A 41 2.85 2.27 6.97
CA ASP A 41 2.56 1.23 7.94
C ASP A 41 3.24 1.58 9.28
N PRO A 42 2.50 2.18 10.22
CA PRO A 42 3.06 2.56 11.52
C PRO A 42 3.55 1.39 12.36
N LYS A 43 3.00 0.17 12.15
CA LYS A 43 3.38 -1.01 12.92
C LYS A 43 4.76 -1.53 12.51
N GLU A 44 5.02 -1.52 11.20
CA GLU A 44 6.32 -1.87 10.62
C GLU A 44 7.30 -0.68 10.58
N GLN A 45 6.92 0.47 11.14
CA GLN A 45 7.68 1.73 11.09
C GLN A 45 8.15 2.09 9.66
N MET A 46 7.32 1.80 8.65
CA MET A 46 7.69 1.88 7.25
C MET A 46 6.87 2.92 6.47
N ILE A 47 7.55 3.67 5.62
CA ILE A 47 6.95 4.53 4.60
C ILE A 47 7.43 4.05 3.23
N GLY A 48 6.51 3.61 2.39
CA GLY A 48 6.78 3.22 1.01
C GLY A 48 6.27 4.25 0.01
N VAL A 49 7.12 4.66 -0.91
CA VAL A 49 6.77 5.55 -2.02
C VAL A 49 7.26 4.94 -3.32
N PHE A 50 6.34 4.62 -4.23
CA PHE A 50 6.64 4.09 -5.55
C PHE A 50 6.27 5.13 -6.61
N MET A 51 7.30 5.61 -7.32
CA MET A 51 7.17 6.62 -8.36
C MET A 51 7.45 6.01 -9.73
N ILE A 52 6.49 6.13 -10.63
CA ILE A 52 6.57 5.72 -12.02
C ILE A 52 5.79 6.72 -12.88
N GLN A 53 6.09 6.79 -14.17
CA GLN A 53 5.40 7.65 -15.14
C GLN A 53 4.86 6.77 -16.28
N ASN A 54 3.88 5.91 -15.98
CA ASN A 54 3.34 4.96 -16.94
C ASN A 54 1.84 5.19 -17.14
N LEU A 55 1.46 5.52 -18.38
CA LEU A 55 0.06 5.69 -18.80
C LEU A 55 -0.19 4.89 -20.10
N PRO A 56 -1.21 4.02 -20.16
CA PRO A 56 -2.10 3.64 -19.05
C PRO A 56 -1.36 2.86 -17.96
N SER A 57 -1.72 3.11 -16.69
CA SER A 57 -1.00 2.53 -15.56
C SER A 57 -1.14 1.00 -15.48
N GLY A 58 -0.02 0.29 -15.36
CA GLY A 58 0.02 -1.14 -15.02
C GLY A 58 0.22 -1.41 -13.52
N SER A 59 0.14 -2.69 -13.11
CA SER A 59 0.26 -3.11 -11.70
C SER A 59 1.72 -3.35 -11.27
N HIS A 60 2.53 -2.30 -11.20
CA HIS A 60 3.95 -2.40 -10.76
C HIS A 60 4.14 -2.16 -9.25
N GLY A 61 3.39 -1.21 -8.68
CA GLY A 61 3.55 -0.83 -7.27
C GLY A 61 3.23 -1.95 -6.27
N GLY A 62 2.34 -2.89 -6.62
CA GLY A 62 2.00 -4.03 -5.76
C GLY A 62 3.18 -5.00 -5.57
N GLN A 63 3.93 -5.29 -6.64
CA GLN A 63 5.12 -6.16 -6.57
C GLN A 63 6.23 -5.48 -5.78
N PHE A 64 6.46 -4.19 -6.01
CA PHE A 64 7.42 -3.40 -5.23
C PHE A 64 7.10 -3.44 -3.73
N LYS A 65 5.83 -3.23 -3.37
CA LYS A 65 5.38 -3.34 -1.98
C LYS A 65 5.65 -4.73 -1.40
N GLN A 66 5.32 -5.80 -2.14
CA GLN A 66 5.55 -7.16 -1.68
C GLN A 66 7.03 -7.43 -1.37
N LEU A 67 7.93 -7.04 -2.28
CA LEU A 67 9.37 -7.21 -2.10
C LEU A 67 9.91 -6.36 -0.94
N ALA A 68 9.38 -5.14 -0.75
CA ALA A 68 9.76 -4.29 0.37
C ALA A 68 9.42 -4.95 1.72
N TYR A 69 8.21 -5.47 1.88
CA TYR A 69 7.81 -6.19 3.11
C TYR A 69 8.64 -7.46 3.35
N GLN A 70 9.00 -8.19 2.30
CA GLN A 70 9.87 -9.38 2.42
C GLN A 70 11.31 -9.03 2.84
N SER A 71 11.73 -7.78 2.67
CA SER A 71 13.08 -7.31 3.01
C SER A 71 13.23 -6.82 4.46
N ILE A 72 12.12 -6.73 5.20
CA ILE A 72 12.16 -6.42 6.64
C ILE A 72 12.82 -7.60 7.34
N VAL A 73 13.92 -7.34 8.05
CA VAL A 73 14.60 -8.30 8.91
C VAL A 73 14.34 -7.87 10.33
N ASP A 74 13.71 -8.75 11.11
CA ASP A 74 13.48 -8.57 12.55
C ASP A 74 14.75 -8.83 13.37
#